data_AF-A0A2N1Y1W4-F1
#
_entry.id   AF-A0A2N1Y1W4-F1
#
_cell.length_a   1.000
_cell.length_b   1.000
_cell.length_c   1.000
_cell.angle_alpha   90.00
_cell.angle_beta   90.00
_cell.angle_gamma   90.00
#
_symmetry.space_group_name_H-M   'P 1'
#
loop_
_entity.id
_entity.type
_entity.pdbx_description
1 polymer ?
#
loop_
_entity_poly.entity_id
_entity_poly.type
_entity_poly.pdbx_seq_one_letter_code
_entity_poly.pdbx_strand_id
1 'polypeptide(L)'
;MLGCAATDDASLAVKTCTDGVAEKFNDKKFTIDKDALRASVNVAENGLLMLSAPITISPGMTDEARQTVQCKVRIADGKGDLIALSFIW
;
A
#
# COMPACT_ATOMS: atom_id res chain seq x y z
N MET A 1 27.67 3.17 -6.07
CA MET A 1 26.58 2.29 -6.56
C MET A 1 25.46 2.34 -5.53
N LEU A 2 24.57 3.33 -5.61
CA LEU A 2 23.43 3.49 -4.71
C LEU A 2 22.23 3.80 -5.61
N GLY A 3 21.44 2.78 -5.95
CA GLY A 3 20.36 2.93 -6.91
C GLY A 3 19.49 1.69 -7.11
N CYS A 4 20.00 0.50 -6.80
CA CYS A 4 19.21 -0.74 -6.98
C CYS A 4 18.29 -1.07 -5.80
N ALA A 5 18.69 -0.76 -4.56
CA ALA A 5 17.90 -1.10 -3.37
C ALA A 5 16.57 -0.31 -3.28
N ALA A 6 16.56 0.96 -3.71
CA ALA A 6 15.35 1.81 -3.62
C ALA A 6 14.19 1.26 -4.47
N THR A 7 14.49 0.65 -5.63
CA THR A 7 13.48 0.01 -6.50
C THR A 7 12.93 -1.29 -5.93
N ASP A 8 13.75 -2.05 -5.21
CA ASP A 8 13.36 -3.32 -4.60
C ASP A 8 12.53 -3.06 -3.32
N ASP A 9 12.94 -2.09 -2.50
CA ASP A 9 12.23 -1.67 -1.30
C ASP A 9 10.85 -1.11 -1.62
N ALA A 10 10.74 -0.25 -2.65
CA ALA A 10 9.45 0.25 -3.11
C ALA A 10 8.53 -0.88 -3.60
N SER A 11 9.09 -1.89 -4.28
CA SER A 11 8.31 -3.03 -4.76
C SER A 11 7.82 -3.91 -3.61
N LEU A 12 8.68 -4.15 -2.60
CA LEU A 12 8.30 -4.86 -1.37
C LEU A 12 7.26 -4.09 -0.57
N ALA A 13 7.37 -2.77 -0.49
CA ALA A 13 6.41 -1.94 0.22
C ALA A 13 5.03 -1.91 -0.46
N VAL A 14 4.99 -1.80 -1.79
CA VAL A 14 3.76 -1.90 -2.59
C VAL A 14 3.09 -3.26 -2.39
N LYS A 15 3.87 -4.35 -2.43
CA LYS A 15 3.36 -5.71 -2.19
C LYS A 15 2.78 -5.82 -0.78
N THR A 16 3.55 -5.42 0.23
CA THR A 16 3.15 -5.49 1.65
C THR A 16 1.87 -4.70 1.93
N CYS A 17 1.76 -3.49 1.38
CA CYS A 17 0.54 -2.69 1.48
C CYS A 17 -0.66 -3.37 0.80
N THR A 18 -0.47 -3.89 -0.42
CA THR A 18 -1.54 -4.58 -1.16
C THR A 18 -2.02 -5.84 -0.45
N ASP A 19 -1.09 -6.63 0.11
CA ASP A 19 -1.41 -7.84 0.86
C ASP A 19 -2.20 -7.50 2.12
N GLY A 20 -1.81 -6.45 2.87
CA GLY A 20 -2.57 -5.99 4.04
C GLY A 20 -3.98 -5.50 3.71
N VAL A 21 -4.18 -4.86 2.56
CA VAL A 21 -5.51 -4.50 2.06
C VAL A 21 -6.33 -5.76 1.74
N ALA A 22 -5.70 -6.76 1.11
CA ALA A 22 -6.37 -8.03 0.78
C ALA A 22 -6.79 -8.81 2.02
N GLU A 23 -5.96 -8.82 3.07
CA GLU A 23 -6.30 -9.41 4.36
C GLU A 23 -7.48 -8.71 5.02
N LYS A 24 -7.55 -7.37 4.92
CA LYS A 24 -8.62 -6.56 5.47
C LYS A 24 -9.97 -6.77 4.77
N PHE A 25 -9.95 -6.97 3.45
CA PHE A 25 -11.14 -7.17 2.61
C PHE A 25 -11.19 -8.58 2.03
N ASN A 26 -10.96 -9.60 2.85
CA ASN A 26 -10.98 -10.99 2.38
C ASN A 26 -12.37 -11.47 1.90
N ASP A 27 -13.44 -10.77 2.31
CA ASP A 27 -14.83 -11.04 1.98
C ASP A 27 -15.40 -10.11 0.89
N LYS A 28 -14.62 -9.12 0.45
CA LYS A 28 -15.05 -8.09 -0.52
C LYS A 28 -14.09 -7.98 -1.70
N LYS A 29 -14.64 -7.68 -2.87
CA LYS A 29 -13.82 -7.27 -4.01
C LYS A 29 -13.35 -5.84 -3.81
N PHE A 30 -12.10 -5.56 -4.17
CA PHE A 30 -11.58 -4.21 -4.20
C PHE A 30 -10.65 -4.01 -5.39
N THR A 31 -10.47 -2.75 -5.79
CA THR A 31 -9.50 -2.33 -6.79
C THR A 31 -8.65 -1.23 -6.20
N ILE A 32 -7.33 -1.40 -6.23
CA ILE A 32 -6.35 -0.40 -5.82
C ILE A 32 -5.57 0.06 -7.04
N ASP A 33 -5.36 1.36 -7.17
CA ASP A 33 -4.47 1.90 -8.20
C ASP A 33 -3.01 1.63 -7.78
N LYS A 34 -2.46 0.52 -8.29
CA LYS A 34 -1.10 0.07 -7.96
C LYS A 34 -0.02 1.00 -8.51
N ASP A 35 -0.30 1.68 -9.62
CA ASP A 35 0.65 2.63 -10.23
C ASP A 35 0.71 3.91 -9.40
N ALA A 36 -0.45 4.43 -8.97
CA ALA A 36 -0.50 5.53 -8.01
C ALA A 36 0.15 5.14 -6.68
N LEU A 37 -0.07 3.92 -6.19
CA LEU A 37 0.54 3.43 -4.96
C LEU A 37 2.07 3.39 -5.08
N ARG A 38 2.60 2.85 -6.17
CA ARG A 38 4.05 2.82 -6.42
C ARG A 38 4.64 4.21 -6.58
N ALA A 39 3.94 5.11 -7.27
CA ALA A 39 4.38 6.50 -7.45
C ALA A 39 4.33 7.33 -6.15
N SER A 40 3.47 6.94 -5.21
CA SER A 40 3.31 7.62 -3.91
C SER A 40 4.38 7.27 -2.88
N VAL A 41 5.24 6.27 -3.16
CA VAL A 41 6.23 5.78 -2.19
C VAL A 41 7.12 6.92 -1.75
N ASN A 42 7.10 7.22 -0.45
CA ASN A 42 7.94 8.21 0.17
C ASN A 42 8.62 7.65 1.42
N VAL A 43 9.91 7.93 1.59
CA VAL A 43 10.66 7.53 2.78
C VAL A 43 10.49 8.61 3.85
N ALA A 44 9.87 8.26 4.98
CA ALA A 44 9.75 9.14 6.14
C ALA A 44 11.09 9.28 6.88
N GLU A 45 11.21 10.30 7.73
CA GLU A 45 12.43 10.59 8.52
C GLU A 45 12.87 9.42 9.41
N ASN A 46 11.94 8.55 9.80
CA ASN A 46 12.21 7.36 10.62
C ASN A 46 12.52 6.09 9.79
N GLY A 47 12.73 6.22 8.48
CA GLY A 47 13.04 5.12 7.57
C GLY A 47 11.85 4.25 7.17
N LEU A 48 10.62 4.60 7.59
CA LEU A 48 9.42 3.92 7.11
C LEU A 48 9.06 4.40 5.71
N LEU A 49 8.61 3.49 4.86
CA LEU A 49 8.01 3.82 3.58
C LEU A 49 6.53 4.10 3.79
N MET A 50 6.10 5.28 3.36
CA MET A 50 4.71 5.69 3.33
C MET A 50 4.19 5.55 1.92
N LEU A 51 3.01 4.98 1.77
CA LEU A 51 2.34 4.79 0.48
C LEU A 51 0.89 5.24 0.61
N SER A 52 0.33 5.79 -0.46
CA SER A 52 -1.08 6.15 -0.54
C SER A 52 -1.63 6.00 -1.95
N ALA A 53 -2.83 5.42 -2.08
CA ALA A 53 -3.50 5.33 -3.36
C ALA A 53 -5.02 5.32 -3.24
N PRO A 54 -5.74 5.71 -4.30
CA PRO A 54 -7.17 5.44 -4.39
C PRO A 54 -7.47 3.94 -4.32
N ILE A 55 -8.54 3.60 -3.60
CA ILE A 55 -9.12 2.26 -3.54
C ILE A 55 -10.64 2.35 -3.70
N THR A 56 -11.19 1.42 -4.48
CA THR A 56 -12.64 1.20 -4.60
C THR A 56 -12.97 -0.17 -4.01
N ILE A 57 -13.85 -0.20 -3.02
CA ILE A 57 -14.36 -1.41 -2.37
C ILE A 57 -15.75 -1.70 -2.95
N SER A 58 -16.04 -2.98 -3.20
CA SER A 58 -17.30 -3.45 -3.80
C SER A 58 -17.69 -2.72 -5.10
N PRO A 59 -16.80 -2.62 -6.10
CA PRO A 59 -17.07 -1.85 -7.32
C PRO A 59 -18.31 -2.40 -8.06
N GLY A 60 -19.24 -1.51 -8.41
CA GLY A 60 -20.50 -1.84 -9.09
C GLY A 60 -21.59 -2.43 -8.19
N MET A 61 -21.37 -2.52 -6.88
CA MET A 61 -22.37 -2.97 -5.90
C MET A 61 -23.07 -1.78 -5.23
N THR A 62 -24.19 -2.04 -4.56
CA THR A 62 -24.93 -1.01 -3.81
C THR A 62 -24.14 -0.46 -2.61
N ASP A 63 -23.14 -1.20 -2.13
CA ASP A 63 -22.22 -0.80 -1.07
C ASP A 63 -20.84 -0.34 -1.60
N GLU A 64 -20.75 0.11 -2.86
CA GLU A 64 -19.51 0.66 -3.42
C GLU A 64 -18.99 1.82 -2.55
N ALA A 65 -17.72 1.75 -2.15
CA ALA A 65 -17.06 2.80 -1.38
C ALA A 65 -15.72 3.16 -2.03
N ARG A 66 -15.49 4.47 -2.24
CA ARG A 66 -14.22 5.00 -2.73
C ARG A 66 -13.50 5.70 -1.60
N GLN A 67 -12.25 5.35 -1.39
CA GLN A 67 -11.42 5.82 -0.30
C GLN A 67 -9.98 6.00 -0.80
N THR A 68 -9.13 6.60 0.03
CA THR A 68 -7.68 6.53 -0.11
C THR A 68 -7.13 5.57 0.93
N VAL A 69 -6.39 4.55 0.49
CA VAL A 69 -5.60 3.74 1.41
C VAL A 69 -4.30 4.45 1.74
N GLN A 70 -3.87 4.37 2.99
CA GLN A 70 -2.54 4.79 3.45
C GLN A 70 -1.85 3.65 4.18
N CYS A 71 -0.62 3.37 3.78
CA CYS A 71 0.22 2.32 4.37
C CYS A 71 1.50 2.91 4.94
N LYS A 72 1.94 2.39 6.08
CA LYS A 72 3.31 2.56 6.60
C LYS A 72 3.97 1.20 6.61
N VAL A 73 5.06 1.06 5.87
CA VAL A 73 5.80 -0.19 5.73
C VAL A 73 7.23 0.01 6.21
N ARG A 74 7.74 -0.97 6.96
CA ARG A 74 9.17 -1.08 7.25
C ARG A 74 9.76 -2.14 6.33
N ILE A 75 10.89 -1.85 5.69
CA ILE A 75 11.68 -2.91 5.05
C ILE A 75 12.81 -3.31 5.99
N ALA A 76 12.89 -4.60 6.31
CA ALA A 76 13.95 -5.18 7.12
C ALA A 76 14.25 -6.60 6.59
N ASP A 77 15.54 -6.96 6.50
CA ASP A 77 15.99 -8.28 6.05
C ASP A 77 15.38 -8.75 4.71
N GLY A 78 15.17 -7.81 3.78
CA GLY A 78 14.55 -8.07 2.47
C GLY A 78 13.05 -8.41 2.52
N LYS A 79 12.38 -8.12 3.65
CA LYS A 79 10.95 -8.31 3.85
C LYS A 79 10.28 -6.98 4.19
N GLY A 80 8.99 -6.87 3.86
CA GLY A 80 8.17 -5.74 4.27
C GLY A 80 7.25 -6.10 5.42
N ASP A 81 7.28 -5.29 6.47
CA ASP A 81 6.38 -5.36 7.61
C ASP A 81 5.38 -4.20 7.55
N LEU A 82 4.09 -4.51 7.55
CA LEU A 82 3.03 -3.51 7.58
C LEU A 82 2.88 -2.96 9.00
N ILE A 83 3.28 -1.71 9.21
CA ILE A 83 3.25 -1.03 10.50
C ILE A 83 1.89 -0.38 10.75
N ALA A 84 1.27 0.17 9.71
CA ALA A 84 -0.05 0.77 9.80
C ALA A 84 -0.78 0.69 8.45
N LEU A 85 -2.09 0.50 8.51
CA LEU A 85 -3.01 0.52 7.38
C LEU A 85 -4.24 1.35 7.77
N SER A 86 -4.51 2.39 7.00
CA SER A 86 -5.65 3.30 7.20
C SER A 86 -6.41 3.52 5.91
N PHE A 87 -7.71 3.78 6.02
CA PHE A 87 -8.57 4.14 4.91
C PHE A 87 -9.23 5.49 5.23
N ILE A 88 -9.10 6.45 4.31
CA ILE A 88 -9.53 7.84 4.48
C ILE A 88 -10.52 8.20 3.37
N TRP A 89 -11.52 9.00 3.72
CA TRP A 89 -12.62 9.44 2.87
C TRP A 89 -12.33 10.78 2.20
#